data_AF-A0A2V2DRB2-F1
#
_entry.id   AF-A0A2V2DRB2-F1
#
_cell.length_a   1.000
_cell.length_b   1.000
_cell.length_c   1.000
_cell.angle_alpha   90.00
_cell.angle_beta   90.00
_cell.angle_gamma   90.00
#
_symmetry.space_group_name_H-M   'P 1'
#
loop_
_entity.id
_entity.type
_entity.pdbx_description
1 polymer ?
#
loop_
_entity_poly.entity_id
_entity_poly.type
_entity_poly.pdbx_seq_one_letter_code
_entity_poly.pdbx_strand_id
1 'polypeptide(L)'
;MWPPLLSLRKSWAGARPCSRCCRIRRSAISARLSSARNKKGEAWMDERMVVRIYRWGEEGEEPVFAFFPEEDGNDDGGRDYLLPEGYWVDSEDGAPFVRGESSACILHSHNGLPVLVDEKKKRAFLLERDRKIERMRERAGLTRADLAVALGTSQQEVFRWERYEVEAGTALLGRIARILGCKTEELI
;
A
#
# COMPACT_ATOMS: atom_id res chain seq x y z
N MET A 1 -35.72 24.09 -8.97
CA MET A 1 -35.23 25.44 -9.29
C MET A 1 -33.89 25.61 -8.60
N TRP A 2 -32.79 25.30 -9.30
CA TRP A 2 -31.42 25.47 -8.81
C TRP A 2 -30.84 26.79 -9.33
N PRO A 3 -30.02 27.53 -8.56
CA PRO A 3 -29.18 28.59 -9.09
C PRO A 3 -27.77 28.06 -9.47
N PRO A 4 -27.01 28.82 -10.29
CA PRO A 4 -26.05 28.24 -11.23
C PRO A 4 -24.59 28.28 -10.75
N LEU A 5 -23.81 27.36 -11.32
CA LEU A 5 -22.35 27.36 -11.43
C LEU A 5 -21.87 28.60 -12.18
N LEU A 6 -20.92 29.36 -11.60
CA LEU A 6 -19.73 29.88 -12.28
C LEU A 6 -18.86 30.73 -11.36
N SER A 7 -17.55 30.62 -11.62
CA SER A 7 -16.49 31.57 -11.30
C SER A 7 -15.93 31.55 -9.88
N LEU A 8 -14.79 30.86 -9.71
CA LEU A 8 -13.61 31.49 -9.10
C LEU A 8 -12.32 30.80 -9.58
N ARG A 9 -11.90 31.10 -10.82
CA ARG A 9 -10.49 31.01 -11.21
C ARG A 9 -9.77 32.24 -10.64
N LYS A 10 -8.88 32.04 -9.67
CA LYS A 10 -7.82 32.99 -9.28
C LYS A 10 -6.55 32.17 -9.01
N SER A 11 -5.72 31.97 -10.03
CA SER A 11 -4.48 32.73 -10.23
C SER A 11 -3.48 32.62 -9.06
N TRP A 12 -2.61 31.61 -9.12
CA TRP A 12 -1.32 31.63 -8.44
C TRP A 12 -0.24 31.38 -9.49
N ALA A 13 0.06 32.43 -10.24
CA ALA A 13 1.33 32.57 -10.93
C ALA A 13 2.31 33.23 -9.95
N GLY A 14 3.47 32.60 -9.73
CA GLY A 14 4.60 33.26 -9.09
C GLY A 14 5.04 32.66 -7.76
N ALA A 15 5.51 31.42 -7.77
CA ALA A 15 6.49 30.95 -6.79
C ALA A 15 7.56 30.14 -7.52
N ARG A 16 8.73 30.75 -7.73
CA ARG A 16 9.93 30.02 -8.15
C ARG A 16 10.30 29.04 -7.04
N PRO A 17 10.65 27.78 -7.33
CA PRO A 17 11.05 26.85 -6.29
C PRO A 17 12.40 27.29 -5.72
N CYS A 18 12.39 27.76 -4.48
CA CYS A 18 13.58 27.91 -3.66
C CYS A 18 14.17 26.50 -3.46
N SER A 19 15.34 26.27 -4.04
CA SER A 19 16.15 25.07 -3.93
C SER A 19 16.79 24.95 -2.55
N ARG A 20 15.99 24.84 -1.48
CA ARG A 20 16.47 24.47 -0.14
C ARG A 20 15.27 24.22 0.77
N CYS A 21 15.17 22.97 1.27
CA CYS A 21 14.23 22.48 2.30
C CYS A 21 13.02 21.64 1.83
N CYS A 22 13.21 20.67 0.95
CA CYS A 22 12.50 19.38 1.09
C CYS A 22 13.48 18.34 1.61
N ARG A 23 13.73 18.37 2.92
CA ARG A 23 14.47 17.30 3.60
C ARG A 23 13.47 16.16 3.85
N ILE A 24 13.10 15.46 2.77
CA ILE A 24 12.49 14.13 2.88
C ILE A 24 13.53 13.33 3.67
N ARG A 25 13.19 12.96 4.90
CA ARG A 25 13.97 11.95 5.62
C ARG A 25 13.80 10.65 4.83
N ARG A 26 14.69 10.41 3.88
CA ARG A 26 15.02 9.04 3.47
C ARG A 26 15.60 8.40 4.71
N SER A 27 14.76 7.70 5.48
CA SER A 27 15.25 6.70 6.40
C SER A 27 16.06 5.73 5.55
N ALA A 28 17.38 5.81 5.68
CA ALA A 28 18.28 4.84 5.09
C ALA A 28 17.94 3.48 5.70
N ILE A 29 17.12 2.70 5.00
CA ILE A 29 16.99 1.27 5.27
C ILE A 29 18.24 0.66 4.65
N SER A 30 19.34 0.76 5.40
CA SER A 30 20.44 -0.17 5.29
C SER A 30 19.85 -1.57 5.41
N ALA A 31 20.11 -2.41 4.41
CA ALA A 31 19.80 -3.82 4.44
C ALA A 31 20.47 -4.47 5.65
N ARG A 32 19.79 -4.47 6.79
CA ARG A 32 20.01 -5.43 7.86
C ARG A 32 18.99 -6.53 7.66
N LEU A 33 19.50 -7.70 7.25
CA LEU A 33 18.85 -8.98 7.49
C LEU A 33 18.43 -9.01 8.97
N SER A 34 17.14 -8.88 9.22
CA SER A 34 16.58 -9.18 10.53
C SER A 34 15.38 -10.07 10.34
N SER A 35 15.63 -11.38 10.44
CA SER A 35 14.67 -12.24 11.13
C SER A 35 14.65 -11.76 12.58
N ALA A 36 13.94 -10.67 12.82
CA ALA A 36 13.64 -10.24 14.18
C ALA A 36 12.69 -11.30 14.72
N ARG A 37 13.09 -12.00 15.78
CA ARG A 37 12.23 -12.89 16.57
C ARG A 37 11.92 -12.18 17.88
N ASN A 38 10.70 -12.30 18.39
CA ASN A 38 10.40 -11.77 19.73
C ASN A 38 11.15 -12.59 20.81
N LYS A 39 11.12 -12.16 22.09
CA LYS A 39 11.74 -12.89 23.23
C LYS A 39 11.20 -14.32 23.43
N LYS A 40 10.14 -14.72 22.71
CA LYS A 40 9.52 -16.06 22.71
C LYS A 40 9.77 -16.86 21.43
N GLY A 41 10.53 -16.35 20.47
CA GLY A 41 10.83 -17.05 19.21
C GLY A 41 9.73 -16.98 18.15
N GLU A 42 8.67 -16.20 18.36
CA GLU A 42 7.57 -16.05 17.39
C GLU A 42 7.97 -14.98 16.35
N ALA A 43 7.62 -15.25 15.08
CA ALA A 43 7.72 -14.27 14.00
C ALA A 43 6.82 -13.08 14.32
N TRP A 44 7.30 -11.86 14.09
CA TRP A 44 6.48 -10.65 14.24
C TRP A 44 5.35 -10.72 13.21
N MET A 45 4.14 -11.07 13.65
CA MET A 45 2.96 -10.73 12.84
C MET A 45 2.78 -9.23 12.95
N ASP A 46 2.85 -8.56 11.81
CA ASP A 46 2.54 -7.15 11.70
C ASP A 46 1.02 -7.00 11.95
N GLU A 47 0.62 -6.77 13.21
CA GLU A 47 -0.78 -6.51 13.61
C GLU A 47 -1.28 -5.13 13.15
N ARG A 48 -0.62 -4.54 12.15
CA ARG A 48 -1.08 -3.30 11.53
C ARG A 48 -2.36 -3.57 10.75
N MET A 49 -3.33 -2.66 10.94
CA MET A 49 -4.58 -2.69 10.20
C MET A 49 -4.31 -2.59 8.70
N VAL A 50 -5.07 -3.34 7.92
CA VAL A 50 -5.01 -3.33 6.46
C VAL A 50 -6.20 -2.54 5.93
N VAL A 51 -5.97 -1.69 4.93
CA VAL A 51 -7.02 -1.00 4.18
C VAL A 51 -6.88 -1.32 2.70
N ARG A 52 -8.03 -1.53 2.02
CA ARG A 52 -8.07 -1.66 0.57
C ARG A 52 -8.15 -0.26 -0.06
N ILE A 53 -7.24 0.02 -0.98
CA ILE A 53 -7.19 1.29 -1.71
C ILE A 53 -7.27 0.98 -3.19
N TYR A 54 -8.14 1.69 -3.88
CA TYR A 54 -8.39 1.61 -5.31
C TYR A 54 -7.60 2.70 -6.01
N ARG A 55 -7.08 2.38 -7.19
CA ARG A 55 -6.32 3.30 -8.03
C ARG A 55 -6.91 3.34 -9.43
N TRP A 56 -7.12 4.55 -9.95
CA TRP A 56 -7.52 4.78 -11.33
C TRP A 56 -6.87 6.06 -11.89
N GLY A 57 -7.07 6.32 -13.18
CA GLY A 57 -6.51 7.47 -13.89
C GLY A 57 -5.84 7.09 -15.20
N GLU A 58 -5.67 8.06 -16.09
CA GLU A 58 -5.11 7.87 -17.42
C GLU A 58 -3.57 7.74 -17.41
N GLU A 59 -3.04 7.05 -18.42
CA GLU A 59 -1.58 6.93 -18.58
C GLU A 59 -0.95 8.31 -18.84
N GLY A 60 0.02 8.68 -18.00
CA GLY A 60 0.69 9.98 -18.07
C GLY A 60 0.16 11.03 -17.10
N GLU A 61 -0.94 10.75 -16.38
CA GLU A 61 -1.47 11.61 -15.32
C GLU A 61 -1.15 11.09 -13.92
N GLU A 62 -1.26 11.97 -12.91
CA GLU A 62 -1.20 11.54 -11.50
C GLU A 62 -2.46 10.75 -11.17
N PRO A 63 -2.35 9.49 -10.72
CA PRO A 63 -3.51 8.66 -10.46
C PRO A 63 -4.32 9.18 -9.27
N VAL A 64 -5.60 8.83 -9.26
CA VAL A 64 -6.49 9.04 -8.12
C VAL A 64 -6.47 7.80 -7.25
N PHE A 65 -6.45 8.01 -5.94
CA PHE A 65 -6.57 6.94 -4.95
C PHE A 65 -7.81 7.16 -4.09
N ALA A 66 -8.59 6.11 -3.86
CA ALA A 66 -9.71 6.15 -2.94
C ALA A 66 -9.89 4.86 -2.14
N PHE A 67 -10.74 4.94 -1.12
CA PHE A 67 -11.08 3.80 -0.27
C PHE A 67 -12.25 2.96 -0.81
N PHE A 68 -12.88 3.40 -1.90
CA PHE A 68 -13.99 2.73 -2.58
C PHE A 68 -13.68 2.55 -4.07
N PRO A 69 -14.25 1.53 -4.71
CA PRO A 69 -14.05 1.28 -6.15
C PRO A 69 -14.64 2.39 -7.00
N GLU A 70 -14.13 2.53 -8.22
CA GLU A 70 -14.69 3.46 -9.20
C GLU A 70 -16.02 2.91 -9.74
N GLU A 71 -17.01 3.78 -9.99
CA GLU A 71 -18.36 3.36 -10.38
C GLU A 71 -18.41 2.59 -11.70
N ASP A 72 -17.51 2.91 -12.64
CA ASP A 72 -17.42 2.26 -13.94
C ASP A 72 -16.52 1.00 -13.95
N GLY A 73 -15.87 0.72 -12.81
CA GLY A 73 -14.95 -0.41 -12.66
C GLY A 73 -13.64 -0.28 -13.42
N ASN A 74 -13.24 0.93 -13.83
CA ASN A 74 -11.97 1.18 -14.51
C ASN A 74 -10.77 1.36 -13.53
N ASP A 75 -10.96 0.95 -12.29
CA ASP A 75 -9.92 0.89 -11.27
C ASP A 75 -9.06 -0.39 -11.36
N ASP A 76 -8.00 -0.44 -10.54
CA ASP A 76 -7.06 -1.55 -10.51
C ASP A 76 -7.57 -2.82 -9.78
N GLY A 77 -8.82 -2.85 -9.35
CA GLY A 77 -9.44 -3.89 -8.52
C GLY A 77 -9.12 -3.76 -7.03
N GLY A 78 -8.42 -2.70 -6.63
CA GLY A 78 -8.01 -2.44 -5.26
C GLY A 78 -6.78 -3.24 -4.83
N ARG A 79 -5.94 -2.63 -3.99
CA ARG A 79 -4.78 -3.26 -3.36
C ARG A 79 -4.80 -3.02 -1.86
N ASP A 80 -4.24 -3.97 -1.12
CA ASP A 80 -4.21 -3.91 0.34
C ASP A 80 -2.95 -3.19 0.83
N TYR A 81 -3.12 -2.23 1.73
CA TYR A 81 -2.07 -1.39 2.29
C TYR A 81 -2.08 -1.43 3.81
N LEU A 82 -0.89 -1.37 4.42
CA LEU A 82 -0.71 -1.32 5.86
C LEU A 82 -0.92 0.11 6.37
N LEU A 83 -1.81 0.27 7.35
CA LEU A 83 -2.00 1.52 8.07
C LEU A 83 -0.89 1.73 9.11
N PRO A 84 -0.46 2.98 9.34
CA PRO A 84 0.41 3.30 10.47
C PRO A 84 -0.27 3.01 11.81
N GLU A 85 0.52 2.76 12.85
CA GLU A 85 -0.02 2.56 14.20
C GLU A 85 -0.89 3.75 14.65
N GLY A 86 -2.03 3.45 15.28
CA GLY A 86 -2.99 4.44 15.76
C GLY A 86 -3.93 5.00 14.68
N TYR A 87 -3.96 4.39 13.50
CA TYR A 87 -4.95 4.65 12.44
C TYR A 87 -5.78 3.39 12.19
N TRP A 88 -7.06 3.58 11.89
CA TRP A 88 -8.00 2.49 11.62
C TRP A 88 -9.02 2.89 10.55
N VAL A 89 -9.69 1.88 9.99
CA VAL A 89 -10.78 2.07 9.04
C VAL A 89 -12.08 2.29 9.82
N ASP A 90 -12.84 3.29 9.39
CA ASP A 90 -14.19 3.59 9.85
C ASP A 90 -15.11 3.72 8.63
N SER A 91 -16.42 3.88 8.84
CA SER A 91 -17.38 4.01 7.74
C SER A 91 -18.50 5.00 8.06
N GLU A 92 -18.84 5.79 7.05
CA GLU A 92 -19.97 6.73 7.07
C GLU A 92 -20.81 6.50 5.81
N ASP A 93 -22.12 6.29 5.98
CA ASP A 93 -23.06 5.93 4.90
C ASP A 93 -22.60 4.76 4.00
N GLY A 94 -21.85 3.82 4.57
CA GLY A 94 -21.29 2.66 3.86
C GLY A 94 -20.01 2.96 3.07
N ALA A 95 -19.57 4.22 2.99
CA ALA A 95 -18.29 4.59 2.43
C ALA A 95 -17.18 4.41 3.48
N PRO A 96 -16.12 3.63 3.20
CA PRO A 96 -15.00 3.48 4.12
C PRO A 96 -14.10 4.73 4.09
N PHE A 97 -13.56 5.11 5.24
CA PHE A 97 -12.51 6.11 5.34
C PHE A 97 -11.52 5.72 6.43
N VAL A 98 -10.30 6.24 6.35
CA VAL A 98 -9.30 6.06 7.40
C VAL A 98 -9.39 7.24 8.35
N ARG A 99 -9.34 6.97 9.65
CA ARG A 99 -9.23 8.02 10.67
C ARG A 99 -8.09 7.76 11.62
N GLY A 100 -7.50 8.86 12.09
CA GLY A 100 -6.72 8.84 13.31
C GLY A 100 -7.60 9.16 14.51
N GLU A 101 -6.96 9.22 15.67
CA GLU A 101 -7.54 9.61 16.96
C GLU A 101 -8.39 10.90 16.93
N SER A 102 -8.08 11.82 16.01
CA SER A 102 -8.54 13.21 16.10
C SER A 102 -9.28 13.74 14.87
N SER A 103 -9.17 13.08 13.72
CA SER A 103 -9.80 13.48 12.45
C SER A 103 -9.77 12.34 11.43
N ALA A 104 -10.67 12.40 10.45
CA ALA A 104 -10.54 11.62 9.22
C ALA A 104 -9.27 12.01 8.46
N CYS A 105 -8.72 11.05 7.73
CA CYS A 105 -7.57 11.21 6.87
C CYS A 105 -8.00 11.24 5.41
N ILE A 106 -7.18 11.85 4.57
CA ILE A 106 -7.39 11.94 3.12
C ILE A 106 -6.27 11.23 2.37
N LEU A 107 -6.58 10.71 1.19
CA LEU A 107 -5.59 10.12 0.29
C LEU A 107 -5.12 11.14 -0.73
N HIS A 108 -3.82 11.14 -0.99
CA HIS A 108 -3.19 11.88 -2.07
C HIS A 108 -2.29 10.94 -2.88
N SER A 109 -2.05 11.28 -4.14
CA SER A 109 -0.99 10.65 -4.94
C SER A 109 0.35 11.38 -4.75
N HIS A 110 1.42 10.60 -4.66
CA HIS A 110 2.79 11.11 -4.76
C HIS A 110 3.66 10.12 -5.53
N ASN A 111 4.09 10.51 -6.74
CA ASN A 111 4.84 9.64 -7.66
C ASN A 111 4.12 8.31 -7.93
N GLY A 112 2.79 8.37 -8.11
CA GLY A 112 1.97 7.19 -8.36
C GLY A 112 1.83 6.23 -7.17
N LEU A 113 2.10 6.69 -5.95
CA LEU A 113 1.92 5.93 -4.71
C LEU A 113 0.93 6.62 -3.77
N PRO A 114 0.13 5.85 -3.00
CA PRO A 114 -0.84 6.41 -2.08
C PRO A 114 -0.16 6.99 -0.84
N VAL A 115 -0.52 8.23 -0.51
CA VAL A 115 -0.10 8.94 0.68
C VAL A 115 -1.31 9.23 1.56
N LEU A 116 -1.31 8.70 2.78
CA LEU A 116 -2.30 9.02 3.79
C LEU A 116 -1.92 10.31 4.50
N VAL A 117 -2.78 11.33 4.43
CA VAL A 117 -2.55 12.64 5.04
C VAL A 117 -3.48 12.83 6.23
N ASP A 118 -2.88 13.10 7.38
CA ASP A 118 -3.54 13.55 8.60
C ASP A 118 -3.27 15.04 8.78
N GLU A 119 -4.25 15.85 8.37
CA GLU A 119 -4.10 17.31 8.39
C GLU A 119 -4.02 17.89 9.80
N LYS A 120 -4.63 17.24 10.78
CA LYS A 120 -4.68 17.70 12.18
C LYS A 120 -3.37 17.42 12.89
N LYS A 121 -2.78 16.24 12.68
CA LYS A 121 -1.44 15.90 13.20
C LYS A 121 -0.30 16.44 12.30
N LYS A 122 -0.62 17.04 11.14
CA LYS A 122 0.34 17.53 10.12
C LYS A 122 1.32 16.43 9.70
N ARG A 123 0.80 15.24 9.42
CA ARG A 123 1.57 14.07 8.99
C ARG A 123 1.10 13.58 7.64
N ALA A 124 2.05 13.03 6.89
CA ALA A 124 1.81 12.34 5.63
C ALA A 124 2.59 11.02 5.65
N PHE A 125 1.91 9.93 5.35
CA PHE A 125 2.47 8.58 5.36
C PHE A 125 2.40 8.00 3.96
N LEU A 126 3.56 7.67 3.39
CA LEU A 126 3.60 6.83 2.20
C LEU A 126 3.21 5.41 2.61
N LEU A 127 2.11 4.90 2.06
CA LEU A 127 1.58 3.59 2.48
C LEU A 127 2.34 2.46 1.78
N GLU A 128 2.63 1.39 2.54
CA GLU A 128 3.24 0.17 2.02
C GLU A 128 2.16 -0.86 1.71
N ARG A 129 2.29 -1.55 0.56
CA ARG A 129 1.43 -2.70 0.24
C ARG A 129 1.64 -3.82 1.27
N ASP A 130 0.55 -4.48 1.64
CA ASP A 130 0.58 -5.66 2.47
C ASP A 130 1.31 -6.80 1.75
N ARG A 131 2.44 -7.29 2.28
CA ARG A 131 3.28 -8.30 1.63
C ARG A 131 2.76 -9.70 1.88
N LYS A 132 1.65 -10.03 1.22
CA LYS A 132 0.89 -11.27 1.45
C LYS A 132 1.73 -12.53 1.23
N ILE A 133 2.51 -12.57 0.15
CA ILE A 133 3.38 -13.71 -0.17
C ILE A 133 4.43 -13.93 0.94
N GLU A 134 5.08 -12.86 1.40
CA GLU A 134 6.08 -12.92 2.47
C GLU A 134 5.44 -13.46 3.77
N ARG A 135 4.31 -12.89 4.17
CA ARG A 135 3.58 -13.33 5.38
C ARG A 135 3.15 -14.79 5.30
N MET A 136 2.56 -15.21 4.18
CA MET A 136 2.06 -16.58 4.04
C MET A 136 3.22 -17.58 3.97
N ARG A 137 4.35 -17.21 3.36
CA ARG A 137 5.57 -18.02 3.38
C ARG A 137 6.10 -18.21 4.79
N GLU A 138 6.17 -17.15 5.57
CA GLU A 138 6.64 -17.21 6.96
C GLU A 138 5.70 -18.04 7.85
N ARG A 139 4.38 -17.93 7.66
CA ARG A 139 3.39 -18.77 8.34
C ARG A 139 3.54 -20.25 7.98
N ALA A 140 3.90 -20.56 6.73
CA ALA A 140 4.22 -21.92 6.31
C ALA A 140 5.60 -22.41 6.82
N GLY A 141 6.36 -21.58 7.55
CA GLY A 141 7.67 -21.93 8.07
C GLY A 141 8.76 -22.03 7.00
N LEU A 142 8.52 -21.50 5.80
CA LEU A 142 9.45 -21.59 4.68
C LEU A 142 10.38 -20.38 4.64
N THR A 143 11.65 -20.61 4.35
CA THR A 143 12.55 -19.52 3.96
C THR A 143 12.28 -19.12 2.50
N ARG A 144 12.76 -17.94 2.11
CA ARG A 144 12.71 -17.52 0.70
C ARG A 144 13.42 -18.51 -0.23
N ALA A 145 14.50 -19.13 0.25
CA ALA A 145 15.23 -20.17 -0.48
C ALA A 145 14.35 -21.40 -0.72
N ASP A 146 13.60 -21.84 0.29
CA ASP A 146 12.74 -23.02 0.16
C ASP A 146 11.62 -22.79 -0.87
N LEU A 147 10.97 -21.62 -0.81
CA LEU A 147 9.94 -21.26 -1.79
C LEU A 147 10.54 -21.15 -3.21
N ALA A 148 11.74 -20.59 -3.34
CA ALA A 148 12.42 -20.49 -4.64
C ALA A 148 12.72 -21.88 -5.24
N VAL A 149 13.24 -22.79 -4.42
CA VAL A 149 13.50 -24.19 -4.81
C VAL A 149 12.20 -24.88 -5.24
N ALA A 150 11.13 -24.74 -4.46
CA ALA A 150 9.83 -25.35 -4.77
C ALA A 150 9.21 -24.81 -6.07
N LEU A 151 9.48 -23.55 -6.42
CA LEU A 151 9.02 -22.92 -7.66
C LEU A 151 9.97 -23.15 -8.85
N GLY A 152 11.16 -23.69 -8.62
CA GLY A 152 12.20 -23.80 -9.66
C GLY A 152 12.72 -22.43 -10.14
N THR A 153 12.80 -21.44 -9.25
CA THR A 153 13.26 -20.08 -9.56
C THR A 153 14.37 -19.63 -8.62
N SER A 154 14.87 -18.40 -8.79
CA SER A 154 15.87 -17.81 -7.90
C SER A 154 15.23 -17.15 -6.66
N GLN A 155 16.01 -17.05 -5.58
CA GLN A 155 15.60 -16.28 -4.40
C GLN A 155 15.35 -14.80 -4.72
N GLN A 156 16.05 -14.25 -5.72
CA GLN A 156 15.87 -12.87 -6.13
C GLN A 156 14.51 -12.64 -6.77
N GLU A 157 14.01 -13.58 -7.57
CA GLU A 157 12.67 -13.48 -8.16
C GLU A 157 11.58 -13.54 -7.08
N VAL A 158 11.71 -14.44 -6.11
CA VAL A 158 10.77 -14.48 -4.97
C VAL A 158 10.80 -13.16 -4.20
N PHE A 159 11.99 -12.58 -3.97
CA PHE A 159 12.10 -11.28 -3.33
C PHE A 159 11.37 -10.17 -4.10
N ARG A 160 11.52 -10.12 -5.43
CA ARG A 160 10.83 -9.12 -6.27
C ARG A 160 9.31 -9.23 -6.15
N TRP A 161 8.77 -10.45 -6.13
CA TRP A 161 7.33 -10.66 -5.96
C TRP A 161 6.85 -10.30 -4.56
N GLU A 162 7.60 -10.67 -3.51
CA GLU A 162 7.30 -10.30 -2.12
C GLU A 162 7.29 -8.78 -1.90
N ARG A 163 8.11 -8.04 -2.66
CA ARG A 163 8.24 -6.58 -2.56
C ARG A 163 7.39 -5.80 -3.56
N TYR A 164 6.60 -6.49 -4.40
CA TYR A 164 5.85 -5.86 -5.49
C TYR A 164 6.74 -5.04 -6.45
N GLU A 165 8.01 -5.44 -6.61
CA GLU A 165 8.87 -4.90 -7.68
C GLU A 165 8.42 -5.44 -9.05
N VAL A 166 7.88 -6.66 -9.05
CA VAL A 166 7.27 -7.30 -10.21
C VAL A 166 5.97 -7.95 -9.76
N GLU A 167 4.87 -7.64 -10.46
CA GLU A 167 3.57 -8.26 -10.15
C GLU A 167 3.58 -9.73 -10.58
N ALA A 168 3.20 -10.63 -9.68
CA ALA A 168 3.12 -12.05 -9.97
C ALA A 168 1.83 -12.34 -10.77
N GLY A 169 1.96 -12.94 -11.96
CA GLY A 169 0.80 -13.35 -12.74
C GLY A 169 -0.06 -14.39 -12.01
N THR A 170 -1.35 -14.46 -12.35
CA THR A 170 -2.35 -15.32 -11.69
C THR A 170 -1.95 -16.80 -11.66
N ALA A 171 -1.37 -17.34 -12.75
CA ALA A 171 -0.88 -18.71 -12.81
C ALA A 171 0.28 -18.96 -11.83
N LEU A 172 1.17 -17.97 -11.65
CA LEU A 172 2.26 -18.05 -10.67
C LEU A 172 1.70 -17.97 -9.25
N LEU A 173 0.78 -17.05 -8.96
CA LEU A 173 0.11 -16.93 -7.67
C LEU A 173 -0.58 -18.25 -7.27
N GLY A 174 -1.27 -18.91 -8.20
CA GLY A 174 -1.88 -20.22 -7.93
C GLY A 174 -0.87 -21.32 -7.59
N ARG A 175 0.34 -21.30 -8.17
CA ARG A 175 1.43 -22.21 -7.79
C ARG A 175 1.98 -21.88 -6.40
N ILE A 176 2.21 -20.59 -6.12
CA ILE A 176 2.67 -20.12 -4.81
C ILE A 176 1.67 -20.55 -3.74
N ALA A 177 0.38 -20.27 -3.92
CA ALA A 177 -0.69 -20.62 -2.99
C ALA A 177 -0.70 -22.12 -2.67
N ARG A 178 -0.55 -22.98 -3.69
CA ARG A 178 -0.47 -24.44 -3.50
C ARG A 178 0.73 -24.87 -2.65
N ILE A 179 1.90 -24.28 -2.88
CA ILE A 179 3.12 -24.58 -2.10
C ILE A 179 2.97 -24.10 -0.66
N LEU A 180 2.36 -22.93 -0.47
CA LEU A 180 2.13 -22.32 0.85
C LEU A 180 0.95 -22.93 1.61
N GLY A 181 0.13 -23.76 0.95
CA GLY A 181 -1.06 -24.37 1.54
C GLY A 181 -2.20 -23.39 1.82
N CYS A 182 -2.30 -22.30 1.04
CA CYS A 182 -3.35 -21.29 1.17
C CYS A 182 -4.15 -21.15 -0.12
N LYS A 183 -5.21 -20.34 -0.09
CA LYS A 183 -5.96 -19.99 -1.30
C LYS A 183 -5.29 -18.83 -2.06
N THR A 184 -5.54 -18.73 -3.36
CA THR A 184 -4.96 -17.67 -4.20
C THR A 184 -5.46 -16.29 -3.77
N GLU A 185 -6.70 -16.19 -3.29
CA GLU A 185 -7.32 -14.94 -2.82
C GLU A 185 -6.60 -14.36 -1.59
N GLU A 186 -5.85 -15.19 -0.85
CA GLU A 186 -5.05 -14.76 0.29
C GLU A 186 -3.73 -14.11 -0.13
N LEU A 187 -3.38 -14.12 -1.43
CA LEU A 187 -2.15 -13.57 -1.99
C LEU A 187 -2.35 -12.31 -2.85
N ILE A 188 -3.60 -11.96 -3.18
CA ILE A 188 -3.99 -10.80 -4.01
C ILE A 188 -4.48 -9.64 -3.16
#